data_AF-A0AAV9PD64-F1
#
_entry.id   AF-A0AAV9PD64-F1
#
_cell.length_a   1.000
_cell.length_b   1.000
_cell.length_c   1.000
_cell.angle_alpha   90.00
_cell.angle_beta   90.00
_cell.angle_gamma   90.00
#
_symmetry.space_group_name_H-M   'P 1'
#
loop_
_entity.id
_entity.type
_entity.pdbx_description
1 polymer ?
#
loop_
_entity_poly.entity_id
_entity_poly.type
_entity_poly.pdbx_seq_one_letter_code
_entity_poly.pdbx_strand_id
1 'polypeptide(L)'
;MPVLEAVAAVANIVATFQSAAGLYNGWKARKEVAERANRPVPEDFKTQTSLVRGRQQVQEEYDRAYARLGARFAQGDDEGRMQLQGELIMLQQTVIAFLQSGLASPQGRLNISQLLAHSEGRRAGTVTALTNQYQRMTTAAPIRSLKSAETPRANYFAFASNLHLEQMAARCSSSMFRGKATLRGWRWQVNERGFANIVPSPSDHVEGLVFTVRYEDQLTLHRYEGISKGYYECRTLPVKLTECVEGLSKTSFIARQLSAGHAPPGATRAVDVDALVYVSSTYVTDGRIRAEYAERMKLGIADGVALGMSPEYTRRYLEPHVTPSKPGGRLGGLFGRRRRRGRLASS
;
A
#
# COMPACT_ATOMS: atom_id res chain seq x y z
N MET A 1 -15.92 -19.86 -25.21
CA MET A 1 -14.77 -19.07 -25.69
C MET A 1 -14.11 -18.41 -24.49
N PRO A 2 -12.80 -18.55 -24.25
CA PRO A 2 -12.15 -17.83 -23.16
C PRO A 2 -12.29 -16.32 -23.40
N VAL A 3 -12.93 -15.62 -22.46
CA VAL A 3 -13.07 -14.16 -22.48
C VAL A 3 -11.71 -13.57 -22.08
N LEU A 4 -11.14 -12.74 -22.96
CA LEU A 4 -9.85 -12.08 -22.74
C LEU A 4 -9.85 -11.29 -21.43
N GLU A 5 -8.71 -11.27 -20.74
CA GLU A 5 -8.51 -10.36 -19.60
C GLU A 5 -8.67 -8.90 -20.04
N ALA A 6 -9.13 -8.03 -19.13
CA ALA A 6 -9.38 -6.62 -19.46
C ALA A 6 -8.12 -5.92 -19.99
N VAL A 7 -6.93 -6.23 -19.45
CA VAL A 7 -5.64 -5.72 -19.94
C VAL A 7 -5.37 -6.11 -21.39
N ALA A 8 -5.64 -7.37 -21.76
CA ALA A 8 -5.42 -7.87 -23.11
C ALA A 8 -6.44 -7.25 -24.10
N ALA A 9 -7.68 -7.07 -23.68
CA ALA A 9 -8.71 -6.39 -24.47
C ALA A 9 -8.34 -4.93 -24.72
N VAL A 10 -7.90 -4.19 -23.69
CA VAL A 10 -7.48 -2.79 -23.82
C VAL A 10 -6.26 -2.64 -24.72
N ALA A 11 -5.24 -3.51 -24.56
CA ALA A 11 -4.06 -3.50 -25.42
C ALA A 11 -4.44 -3.69 -26.91
N ASN A 12 -5.36 -4.62 -27.19
CA ASN A 12 -5.84 -4.86 -28.55
C ASN A 12 -6.66 -3.68 -29.11
N ILE A 13 -7.48 -3.03 -28.28
CA ILE A 13 -8.23 -1.83 -28.66
C ILE A 13 -7.25 -0.69 -29.03
N VAL A 14 -6.26 -0.43 -28.17
CA VAL A 14 -5.22 0.58 -28.39
C VAL A 14 -4.44 0.31 -29.68
N ALA A 15 -4.03 -0.94 -29.91
CA ALA A 15 -3.33 -1.35 -31.13
C ALA A 15 -4.20 -1.17 -32.39
N THR A 16 -5.51 -1.42 -32.29
CA THR A 16 -6.45 -1.24 -33.40
C THR A 16 -6.62 0.24 -33.76
N PHE A 17 -6.74 1.14 -32.76
CA PHE A 17 -6.73 2.59 -33.00
C PHE A 17 -5.45 3.07 -33.67
N GLN A 18 -4.29 2.56 -33.24
CA GLN A 18 -3.00 2.91 -33.84
C GLN A 18 -2.91 2.47 -35.30
N SER A 19 -3.41 1.26 -35.61
CA SER A 19 -3.45 0.73 -36.97
C SER A 19 -4.39 1.54 -37.87
N ALA A 20 -5.58 1.91 -37.36
CA ALA A 20 -6.53 2.77 -38.07
C ALA A 20 -5.96 4.17 -38.36
N ALA A 21 -5.24 4.76 -37.41
CA ALA A 21 -4.56 6.04 -37.62
C ALA A 21 -3.47 5.95 -38.71
N GLY A 22 -2.72 4.85 -38.75
CA GLY A 22 -1.74 4.58 -39.80
C GLY A 22 -2.37 4.48 -41.19
N LEU A 23 -3.48 3.74 -41.31
CA LEU A 23 -4.24 3.62 -42.55
C LEU A 23 -4.79 4.97 -43.03
N TYR A 24 -5.33 5.77 -42.10
CA TYR A 24 -5.82 7.11 -42.41
C TYR A 24 -4.71 8.02 -42.95
N ASN A 25 -3.54 8.04 -42.30
CA ASN A 25 -2.40 8.85 -42.75
C ASN A 25 -1.90 8.42 -44.13
N GLY A 26 -1.85 7.11 -44.40
CA GLY A 26 -1.47 6.57 -45.70
C GLY A 26 -2.45 6.96 -46.82
N TRP A 27 -3.75 6.94 -46.54
CA TRP A 27 -4.76 7.42 -47.48
C TRP A 27 -4.64 8.94 -47.72
N LYS A 28 -4.49 9.73 -46.65
CA LYS A 28 -4.34 11.18 -46.74
C LYS A 28 -3.15 11.59 -47.59
N ALA A 29 -1.99 10.95 -47.41
CA ALA A 29 -0.80 11.19 -48.22
C ALA A 29 -1.05 10.88 -49.71
N ARG A 30 -1.75 9.79 -50.04
CA ARG A 30 -2.11 9.44 -51.42
C ARG A 30 -3.10 10.43 -52.04
N LYS A 31 -4.09 10.89 -51.27
CA LYS A 31 -5.03 11.93 -51.68
C LYS A 31 -4.33 13.28 -51.92
N GLU A 32 -3.44 13.71 -51.03
CA GLU A 32 -2.67 14.95 -51.16
C GLU A 32 -1.72 14.92 -52.36
N VAL A 33 -1.18 13.74 -52.72
CA VAL A 33 -0.40 13.54 -53.95
C VAL A 33 -1.29 13.56 -55.20
N ALA A 34 -2.53 13.05 -55.12
CA ALA A 34 -3.51 13.07 -56.20
C ALA A 34 -4.18 14.45 -56.42
N GLU A 35 -4.26 15.29 -55.40
CA GLU A 35 -4.99 16.58 -55.38
C GLU A 35 -4.06 17.81 -55.37
N ARG A 36 -2.92 17.79 -56.08
CA ARG A 36 -2.15 19.02 -56.38
C ARG A 36 -2.89 19.95 -57.36
N ALA A 37 -4.06 20.44 -56.96
CA ALA A 37 -4.70 21.71 -57.35
C ALA A 37 -6.03 21.82 -56.58
N ASN A 38 -6.09 22.81 -55.66
CA ASN A 38 -7.27 23.37 -54.99
C ASN A 38 -8.02 22.51 -53.95
N ARG A 39 -8.13 23.09 -52.74
CA ARG A 39 -8.55 22.47 -51.46
C ARG A 39 -10.07 22.41 -51.26
N PRO A 40 -10.57 21.52 -50.38
CA PRO A 40 -11.06 22.00 -49.08
C PRO A 40 -10.60 21.15 -47.88
N VAL A 41 -10.33 21.78 -46.72
CA VAL A 41 -10.07 21.11 -45.41
C VAL A 41 -10.85 21.82 -44.31
N PRO A 42 -11.91 21.18 -43.77
CA PRO A 42 -12.05 21.12 -42.30
C PRO A 42 -12.26 19.71 -41.70
N GLU A 43 -12.72 18.70 -42.46
CA GLU A 43 -13.08 17.37 -41.91
C GLU A 43 -11.86 16.46 -41.66
N ASP A 44 -10.87 16.47 -42.56
CA ASP A 44 -9.71 15.56 -42.50
C ASP A 44 -8.83 15.79 -41.24
N PHE A 45 -8.72 17.03 -40.78
CA PHE A 45 -7.95 17.35 -39.56
C PHE A 45 -8.65 16.86 -38.28
N LYS A 46 -9.99 16.90 -38.23
CA LYS A 46 -10.77 16.41 -37.09
C LYS A 46 -10.61 14.90 -36.92
N THR A 47 -10.59 14.15 -38.03
CA THR A 47 -10.46 12.69 -37.99
C THR A 47 -9.11 12.22 -37.45
N GLN A 48 -8.01 12.79 -37.95
CA GLN A 48 -6.66 12.46 -37.49
C GLN A 48 -6.49 12.76 -35.99
N THR A 49 -6.99 13.91 -35.55
CA THR A 49 -6.94 14.33 -34.16
C THR A 49 -7.77 13.41 -33.26
N SER A 50 -8.95 12.98 -33.72
CA SER A 50 -9.85 12.12 -32.95
C SER A 50 -9.31 10.70 -32.76
N LEU A 51 -8.69 10.11 -33.80
CA LEU A 51 -8.07 8.78 -33.71
C LEU A 51 -6.89 8.75 -32.72
N VAL A 52 -6.01 9.76 -32.79
CA VAL A 52 -4.87 9.89 -31.87
C VAL A 52 -5.34 10.13 -30.43
N ARG A 53 -6.33 11.02 -30.26
CA ARG A 53 -6.92 11.33 -28.96
C ARG A 53 -7.66 10.14 -28.37
N GLY A 54 -8.28 9.30 -29.21
CA GLY A 54 -9.01 8.11 -28.77
C GLY A 54 -8.12 7.06 -28.13
N ARG A 55 -6.97 6.80 -28.74
CA ARG A 55 -5.93 5.95 -28.15
C ARG A 55 -5.52 6.46 -26.77
N GLN A 56 -5.18 7.76 -26.69
CA GLN A 56 -4.69 8.38 -25.46
C GLN A 56 -5.74 8.32 -24.34
N GLN A 57 -7.01 8.64 -24.63
CA GLN A 57 -8.05 8.64 -23.62
C GLN A 57 -8.39 7.25 -23.08
N VAL A 58 -8.41 6.22 -23.94
CA VAL A 58 -8.63 4.84 -23.48
C VAL A 58 -7.49 4.39 -22.58
N GLN A 59 -6.24 4.71 -22.94
CA GLN A 59 -5.07 4.37 -22.14
C GLN A 59 -5.07 5.14 -20.80
N GLU A 60 -5.32 6.44 -20.82
CA GLU A 60 -5.39 7.27 -19.61
C GLU A 60 -6.51 6.81 -18.66
N GLU A 61 -7.67 6.41 -19.18
CA GLU A 61 -8.76 5.89 -18.35
C GLU A 61 -8.38 4.55 -17.72
N TYR A 62 -7.77 3.65 -18.49
CA TYR A 62 -7.27 2.39 -17.99
C TYR A 62 -6.18 2.59 -16.94
N ASP A 63 -5.17 3.42 -17.22
CA ASP A 63 -4.04 3.69 -16.32
C ASP A 63 -4.53 4.32 -15.01
N ARG A 64 -5.51 5.23 -15.08
CA ARG A 64 -6.12 5.84 -13.90
C ARG A 64 -6.81 4.81 -13.01
N ALA A 65 -7.59 3.91 -13.61
CA ALA A 65 -8.29 2.87 -12.88
C ALA A 65 -7.32 1.78 -12.36
N TYR A 66 -6.31 1.42 -13.15
CA TYR A 66 -5.25 0.48 -12.78
C TYR A 66 -4.37 1.04 -11.65
N ALA A 67 -4.03 2.32 -11.64
CA ALA A 67 -3.29 2.95 -10.55
C ALA A 67 -4.01 2.84 -9.19
N ARG A 68 -5.33 2.66 -9.19
CA ARG A 68 -6.15 2.52 -7.98
C ARG A 68 -6.45 1.06 -7.61
N LEU A 69 -6.75 0.22 -8.60
CA LEU A 69 -7.23 -1.16 -8.39
C LEU A 69 -6.21 -2.25 -8.77
N GLY A 70 -5.13 -1.89 -9.45
CA GLY A 70 -4.00 -2.74 -9.81
C GLY A 70 -4.39 -3.99 -10.61
N ALA A 71 -3.76 -5.12 -10.28
CA ALA A 71 -3.94 -6.39 -10.97
C ALA A 71 -5.41 -6.85 -11.04
N ARG A 72 -6.26 -6.50 -10.06
CA ARG A 72 -7.68 -6.84 -10.08
C ARG A 72 -8.42 -6.18 -11.23
N PHE A 73 -8.11 -4.91 -11.51
CA PHE A 73 -8.71 -4.19 -12.64
C PHE A 73 -8.12 -4.62 -13.98
N ALA A 74 -6.85 -5.02 -14.02
CA ALA A 74 -6.27 -5.66 -15.21
C ALA A 74 -6.92 -7.00 -15.55
N GLN A 75 -7.30 -7.79 -14.54
CA GLN A 75 -8.06 -9.02 -14.74
C GLN A 75 -9.48 -8.69 -15.25
N GLY A 76 -10.15 -7.72 -14.62
CA GLY A 76 -11.50 -7.27 -14.95
C GLY A 76 -12.61 -8.16 -14.36
N ASP A 77 -13.82 -7.60 -14.22
CA ASP A 77 -15.02 -8.38 -13.87
C ASP A 77 -15.63 -9.04 -15.12
N ASP A 78 -16.57 -9.97 -14.94
CA ASP A 78 -17.18 -10.71 -16.05
C ASP A 78 -17.89 -9.78 -17.04
N GLU A 79 -18.62 -8.79 -16.51
CA GLU A 79 -19.38 -7.83 -17.29
C GLU A 79 -18.46 -6.86 -18.05
N GLY A 80 -17.41 -6.35 -17.40
CA GLY A 80 -16.44 -5.45 -18.00
C GLY A 80 -15.59 -6.15 -19.06
N ARG A 81 -15.15 -7.39 -18.82
CA ARG A 81 -14.47 -8.20 -19.84
C ARG A 81 -15.37 -8.45 -21.07
N MET A 82 -16.65 -8.76 -20.85
CA MET A 82 -17.62 -8.98 -21.93
C MET A 82 -17.89 -7.70 -22.74
N GLN A 83 -18.06 -6.56 -22.06
CA GLN A 83 -18.26 -5.25 -22.70
C GLN A 83 -17.02 -4.82 -23.51
N LEU A 84 -15.83 -4.92 -22.93
CA LEU A 84 -14.57 -4.61 -23.63
C LEU A 84 -14.34 -5.49 -24.84
N GLN A 85 -14.67 -6.79 -24.74
CA GLN A 85 -14.59 -7.70 -25.89
C GLN A 85 -15.60 -7.32 -26.98
N GLY A 86 -16.82 -6.91 -26.62
CA GLY A 86 -17.81 -6.39 -27.56
C GLY A 86 -17.32 -5.14 -28.31
N GLU A 87 -16.75 -4.18 -27.59
CA GLU A 87 -16.17 -2.97 -28.19
C GLU A 87 -15.01 -3.30 -29.14
N LEU A 88 -14.14 -4.25 -28.78
CA LEU A 88 -13.06 -4.72 -29.64
C LEU A 88 -13.58 -5.34 -30.94
N ILE A 89 -14.58 -6.23 -30.87
CA ILE A 89 -15.18 -6.85 -32.05
C ILE A 89 -15.77 -5.79 -32.98
N MET A 90 -16.51 -4.84 -32.42
CA MET A 90 -17.13 -3.78 -33.21
C MET A 90 -16.09 -2.82 -33.82
N LEU A 91 -14.98 -2.56 -33.11
CA LEU A 91 -13.87 -1.77 -33.64
C LEU A 91 -13.17 -2.49 -34.79
N GLN A 92 -12.96 -3.80 -34.68
CA GLN A 92 -12.42 -4.63 -35.77
C GLN A 92 -13.35 -4.66 -36.99
N GLN A 93 -14.66 -4.79 -36.78
CA GLN A 93 -15.66 -4.70 -37.86
C GLN A 93 -15.65 -3.33 -38.55
N THR A 94 -15.44 -2.25 -37.79
CA THR A 94 -15.31 -0.89 -38.34
C THR A 94 -14.12 -0.79 -39.29
N VAL A 95 -12.96 -1.33 -38.89
CA VAL A 95 -11.75 -1.34 -39.73
C VAL A 95 -11.94 -2.20 -40.97
N ILE A 96 -12.58 -3.37 -40.84
CA ILE A 96 -12.86 -4.26 -41.98
C ILE A 96 -13.80 -3.57 -42.98
N ALA A 97 -14.92 -3.02 -42.51
CA ALA A 97 -15.87 -2.31 -43.36
C ALA A 97 -15.22 -1.11 -44.06
N PHE A 98 -14.33 -0.40 -43.35
CA PHE A 98 -13.54 0.68 -43.93
C PHE A 98 -12.63 0.21 -45.06
N LEU A 99 -11.85 -0.85 -44.84
CA LEU A 99 -10.98 -1.43 -45.87
C LEU A 99 -11.76 -1.94 -47.09
N GLN A 100 -12.89 -2.62 -46.86
CA GLN A 100 -13.78 -3.11 -47.91
C GLN A 100 -14.39 -1.97 -48.73
N SER A 101 -14.79 -0.87 -48.09
CA SER A 101 -15.32 0.31 -48.79
C SER A 101 -14.29 0.95 -49.73
N GLY A 102 -13.01 0.95 -49.35
CA GLY A 102 -11.92 1.44 -50.19
C GLY A 102 -11.65 0.56 -51.40
N LEU A 103 -11.77 -0.76 -51.24
CA LEU A 103 -11.60 -1.73 -52.33
C LEU A 103 -12.77 -1.73 -53.32
N ALA A 104 -13.99 -1.46 -52.85
CA ALA A 104 -15.20 -1.45 -53.68
C ALA A 104 -15.47 -0.11 -54.39
N SER A 105 -14.81 0.99 -53.96
CA SER A 105 -14.99 2.31 -54.58
C SER A 105 -14.27 2.37 -55.95
N PRO A 106 -14.95 2.69 -57.06
CA PRO A 106 -14.34 2.76 -58.39
C PRO A 106 -13.21 3.81 -58.51
N GLN A 107 -13.15 4.77 -57.58
CA GLN A 107 -12.09 5.78 -57.48
C GLN A 107 -11.26 5.65 -56.18
N GLY A 108 -11.43 4.58 -55.39
CA GLY A 108 -10.73 4.39 -54.11
C GLY A 108 -11.07 5.42 -53.03
N ARG A 109 -12.25 6.05 -53.10
CA ARG A 109 -12.69 7.06 -52.11
C ARG A 109 -13.18 6.36 -50.84
N LEU A 110 -12.56 6.70 -49.72
CA LEU A 110 -12.93 6.20 -48.39
C LEU A 110 -13.99 7.11 -47.74
N ASN A 111 -14.98 6.52 -47.09
CA ASN A 111 -15.97 7.28 -46.30
C ASN A 111 -15.39 7.59 -44.91
N ILE A 112 -14.57 8.64 -44.85
CA ILE A 112 -13.85 9.07 -43.64
C ILE A 112 -14.81 9.48 -42.53
N SER A 113 -15.94 10.10 -42.86
CA SER A 113 -16.92 10.60 -41.88
C SER A 113 -17.61 9.45 -41.14
N GLN A 114 -17.88 8.34 -41.82
CA GLN A 114 -18.37 7.11 -41.19
C GLN A 114 -17.31 6.46 -40.30
N LEU A 115 -16.05 6.39 -40.75
CA LEU A 115 -14.95 5.88 -39.93
C LEU A 115 -14.79 6.70 -38.64
N LEU A 116 -14.86 8.02 -38.74
CA LEU A 116 -14.77 8.93 -37.60
C LEU A 116 -15.91 8.70 -36.61
N ALA A 117 -17.16 8.68 -37.08
CA ALA A 117 -18.33 8.49 -36.23
C ALA A 117 -18.30 7.13 -35.51
N HIS A 118 -17.93 6.06 -36.22
CA HIS A 118 -17.79 4.73 -35.62
C HIS A 118 -16.63 4.68 -34.62
N SER A 119 -15.46 5.21 -34.98
CA SER A 119 -14.28 5.30 -34.10
C SER A 119 -14.57 6.07 -32.80
N GLU A 120 -15.26 7.21 -32.90
CA GLU A 120 -15.66 8.01 -31.73
C GLU A 120 -16.69 7.30 -30.86
N GLY A 121 -17.67 6.62 -31.48
CA GLY A 121 -18.64 5.80 -30.78
C GLY A 121 -18.00 4.64 -30.02
N ARG A 122 -17.01 3.96 -30.61
CA ARG A 122 -16.26 2.87 -29.95
C ARG A 122 -15.32 3.37 -28.86
N ARG A 123 -14.70 4.53 -29.04
CA ARG A 123 -13.94 5.19 -27.97
C ARG A 123 -14.83 5.49 -26.77
N ALA A 124 -15.98 6.12 -27.00
CA ALA A 124 -16.94 6.44 -25.95
C ALA A 124 -17.47 5.17 -25.25
N GLY A 125 -17.79 4.13 -26.01
CA GLY A 125 -18.20 2.82 -25.49
C GLY A 125 -17.12 2.17 -24.63
N THR A 126 -15.86 2.18 -25.08
CA THR A 126 -14.71 1.63 -24.34
C THR A 126 -14.45 2.38 -23.03
N VAL A 127 -14.45 3.72 -23.06
CA VAL A 127 -14.29 4.55 -21.84
C VAL A 127 -15.44 4.30 -20.87
N THR A 128 -16.66 4.17 -21.37
CA THR A 128 -17.85 3.84 -20.56
C THR A 128 -17.72 2.46 -19.94
N ALA A 129 -17.28 1.44 -20.69
CA ALA A 129 -17.03 0.10 -20.18
C ALA A 129 -15.96 0.09 -19.07
N LEU A 130 -14.85 0.81 -19.25
CA LEU A 130 -13.80 0.96 -18.24
C LEU A 130 -14.30 1.70 -17.00
N THR A 131 -15.08 2.77 -17.18
CA THR A 131 -15.67 3.55 -16.08
C THR A 131 -16.68 2.72 -15.30
N ASN A 132 -17.55 1.97 -15.99
CA ASN A 132 -18.54 1.10 -15.36
C ASN A 132 -17.87 -0.09 -14.68
N GLN A 133 -16.84 -0.69 -15.29
CA GLN A 133 -16.02 -1.73 -14.64
C GLN A 133 -15.36 -1.16 -13.38
N TYR A 134 -14.76 0.02 -13.45
CA TYR A 134 -14.19 0.68 -12.28
C TYR A 134 -15.26 0.92 -11.20
N GLN A 135 -16.41 1.49 -11.56
CA GLN A 135 -17.52 1.73 -10.65
C GLN A 135 -18.07 0.44 -10.03
N ARG A 136 -18.29 -0.63 -10.79
CA ARG A 136 -18.72 -1.94 -10.25
C ARG A 136 -17.64 -2.52 -9.35
N MET A 137 -16.39 -2.45 -9.74
CA MET A 137 -15.30 -2.97 -8.92
C MET A 137 -15.04 -2.12 -7.66
N THR A 138 -15.52 -0.87 -7.62
CA THR A 138 -15.52 -0.01 -6.42
C THR A 138 -16.82 -0.05 -5.61
N THR A 139 -17.98 -0.31 -6.22
CA THR A 139 -19.33 -0.19 -5.62
C THR A 139 -19.97 -1.56 -5.38
N ALA A 140 -19.77 -2.53 -6.28
CA ALA A 140 -20.14 -3.92 -6.05
C ALA A 140 -19.11 -4.57 -5.13
N ALA A 141 -19.25 -4.31 -3.82
CA ALA A 141 -18.91 -5.35 -2.86
C ALA A 141 -19.83 -6.54 -3.19
N PRO A 142 -19.30 -7.70 -3.60
CA PRO A 142 -20.16 -8.84 -3.90
C PRO A 142 -20.90 -9.23 -2.62
N ILE A 143 -22.20 -9.48 -2.71
CA ILE A 143 -22.92 -10.31 -1.73
C ILE A 143 -22.40 -11.73 -1.94
N ARG A 144 -21.21 -11.99 -1.39
CA ARG A 144 -20.58 -13.31 -1.35
C ARG A 144 -20.72 -13.81 0.08
N SER A 145 -21.35 -14.97 0.21
CA SER A 145 -21.44 -15.83 1.39
C SER A 145 -20.36 -15.56 2.44
N LEU A 146 -20.79 -15.48 3.71
CA LEU A 146 -20.10 -15.13 4.96
C LEU A 146 -18.81 -15.91 5.32
N LYS A 147 -17.93 -16.21 4.36
CA LYS A 147 -16.54 -16.59 4.57
C LYS A 147 -15.68 -15.79 3.59
N SER A 148 -15.26 -14.64 4.09
CA SER A 148 -14.34 -13.64 3.56
C SER A 148 -13.32 -14.10 2.51
N ALA A 149 -13.38 -13.48 1.32
CA ALA A 149 -12.16 -13.06 0.64
C ALA A 149 -11.78 -11.67 1.20
N GLU A 150 -11.13 -11.65 2.38
CA GLU A 150 -10.55 -10.41 2.90
C GLU A 150 -9.47 -9.92 1.93
N THR A 151 -9.42 -8.60 1.69
CA THR A 151 -8.22 -7.97 1.12
C THR A 151 -7.00 -8.43 1.91
N PRO A 152 -5.90 -8.84 1.24
CA PRO A 152 -4.73 -9.36 1.92
C PRO A 152 -4.25 -8.37 2.97
N ARG A 153 -4.08 -8.86 4.20
CA ARG A 153 -3.60 -8.08 5.33
C ARG A 153 -2.14 -8.40 5.56
N ALA A 154 -1.32 -7.37 5.72
CA ALA A 154 0.07 -7.56 6.14
C ALA A 154 0.13 -7.62 7.67
N ASN A 155 1.03 -8.44 8.22
CA ASN A 155 1.38 -8.33 9.64
C ASN A 155 2.21 -7.06 9.82
N TYR A 156 1.92 -6.30 10.86
CA TYR A 156 2.67 -5.12 11.27
C TYR A 156 3.09 -5.31 12.73
N PHE A 157 4.40 -5.26 12.98
CA PHE A 157 4.97 -5.38 14.31
C PHE A 157 5.25 -3.99 14.89
N ALA A 158 4.51 -3.64 15.94
CA ALA A 158 4.68 -2.42 16.70
C ALA A 158 5.53 -2.67 17.95
N PHE A 159 6.56 -1.86 18.17
CA PHE A 159 7.47 -1.93 19.33
C PHE A 159 7.61 -0.57 20.06
N ALA A 160 6.76 0.39 19.71
CA ALA A 160 6.89 1.79 20.10
C ALA A 160 5.51 2.40 20.38
N SER A 161 5.28 3.68 20.06
CA SER A 161 4.02 4.34 20.40
C SER A 161 2.76 3.71 19.77
N ASN A 162 2.87 2.89 18.71
CA ASN A 162 1.76 2.10 18.17
C ASN A 162 1.44 0.84 19.00
N LEU A 163 2.13 0.61 20.11
CA LEU A 163 1.71 -0.35 21.14
C LEU A 163 0.41 0.10 21.84
N HIS A 164 0.12 1.40 21.86
CA HIS A 164 -1.13 1.94 22.41
C HIS A 164 -2.29 1.67 21.45
N LEU A 165 -3.25 0.85 21.86
CA LEU A 165 -4.30 0.32 20.99
C LEU A 165 -5.25 1.40 20.48
N GLU A 166 -5.60 2.38 21.30
CA GLU A 166 -6.47 3.48 20.88
C GLU A 166 -5.80 4.32 19.79
N GLN A 167 -4.50 4.60 19.94
CA GLN A 167 -3.73 5.26 18.89
C GLN A 167 -3.63 4.40 17.62
N MET A 168 -3.38 3.09 17.77
CA MET A 168 -3.28 2.17 16.64
C MET A 168 -4.61 2.09 15.87
N ALA A 169 -5.73 2.00 16.59
CA ALA A 169 -7.06 1.98 16.00
C ALA A 169 -7.44 3.32 15.33
N ALA A 170 -7.02 4.46 15.90
CA ALA A 170 -7.26 5.77 15.31
C ALA A 170 -6.46 5.98 14.01
N ARG A 171 -5.22 5.46 13.95
CA ARG A 171 -4.37 5.53 12.75
C ARG A 171 -4.78 4.52 11.69
N CYS A 172 -5.15 3.32 12.13
CA CYS A 172 -5.44 2.18 11.28
C CYS A 172 -6.82 1.63 11.66
N SER A 173 -7.87 2.24 11.13
CA SER A 173 -9.27 1.93 11.49
C SER A 173 -9.69 0.52 11.07
N SER A 174 -8.98 -0.08 10.11
CA SER A 174 -9.23 -1.44 9.65
C SER A 174 -8.41 -2.50 10.39
N SER A 175 -7.50 -2.09 11.28
CA SER A 175 -6.55 -2.96 11.96
C SER A 175 -7.22 -4.00 12.86
N MET A 176 -6.59 -5.16 12.93
CA MET A 176 -6.97 -6.23 13.86
C MET A 176 -5.75 -6.66 14.66
N PHE A 177 -5.91 -6.79 15.97
CA PHE A 177 -4.91 -7.33 16.87
C PHE A 177 -4.77 -8.85 16.67
N ARG A 178 -3.52 -9.33 16.61
CA ARG A 178 -3.21 -10.75 16.41
C ARG A 178 -2.53 -11.39 17.61
N GLY A 179 -1.66 -10.67 18.31
CA GLY A 179 -0.96 -11.18 19.50
C GLY A 179 0.36 -10.47 19.78
N LYS A 180 1.08 -10.94 20.80
CA LYS A 180 2.43 -10.48 21.14
C LYS A 180 3.45 -11.14 20.23
N ALA A 181 4.51 -10.43 19.82
CA ALA A 181 5.64 -11.07 19.17
C ALA A 181 7.00 -10.65 19.75
N THR A 182 8.01 -11.46 19.45
CA THR A 182 9.41 -11.20 19.75
C THR A 182 10.23 -11.19 18.47
N LEU A 183 10.96 -10.09 18.24
CA LEU A 183 11.91 -9.93 17.15
C LEU A 183 13.33 -10.17 17.69
N ARG A 184 14.00 -11.23 17.25
CA ARG A 184 15.36 -11.62 17.72
C ARG A 184 16.46 -10.96 16.89
N GLY A 185 17.61 -10.70 17.50
CA GLY A 185 18.76 -10.11 16.81
C GLY A 185 18.67 -8.58 16.70
N TRP A 186 17.81 -7.95 17.49
CA TRP A 186 17.58 -6.51 17.51
C TRP A 186 17.51 -6.01 18.94
N ARG A 187 18.00 -4.79 19.17
CA ARG A 187 17.90 -4.07 20.43
C ARG A 187 17.01 -2.85 20.25
N TRP A 188 16.14 -2.60 21.22
CA TRP A 188 15.34 -1.38 21.27
C TRP A 188 16.19 -0.17 21.70
N GLN A 189 15.88 0.98 21.12
CA GLN A 189 16.65 2.21 21.29
C GLN A 189 15.73 3.42 21.28
N VAL A 190 16.14 4.48 21.96
CA VAL A 190 15.72 5.85 21.64
C VAL A 190 16.79 6.49 20.76
N ASN A 191 16.44 6.92 19.56
CA ASN A 191 17.41 7.53 18.65
C ASN A 191 17.78 8.97 19.05
N GLU A 192 18.74 9.56 18.35
CA GLU A 192 19.23 10.92 18.58
C GLU A 192 18.15 12.01 18.39
N ARG A 193 17.05 11.69 17.71
CA ARG A 193 15.87 12.57 17.56
C ARG A 193 14.86 12.43 18.70
N GLY A 194 15.11 11.52 19.63
CA GLY A 194 14.28 11.25 20.80
C GLY A 194 13.03 10.42 20.51
N PHE A 195 13.03 9.63 19.43
CA PHE A 195 11.98 8.68 19.06
C PHE A 195 12.48 7.24 19.15
N ALA A 196 11.56 6.28 19.29
CA ALA A 196 11.91 4.87 19.39
C ALA A 196 12.43 4.32 18.05
N ASN A 197 13.48 3.51 18.09
CA ASN A 197 14.02 2.78 16.96
C ASN A 197 14.47 1.38 17.43
N ILE A 198 14.87 0.54 16.48
CA ILE A 198 15.57 -0.71 16.75
C ILE A 198 16.85 -0.77 15.93
N VAL A 199 17.89 -1.37 16.50
CA VAL A 199 19.18 -1.56 15.82
C VAL A 199 19.62 -3.02 15.91
N PRO A 200 20.38 -3.53 14.92
CA PRO A 200 20.88 -4.90 14.97
C PRO A 200 21.69 -5.17 16.24
N SER A 201 21.37 -6.25 16.93
CA SER A 201 22.10 -6.74 18.11
C SER A 201 21.84 -8.25 18.25
N PRO A 202 22.78 -9.12 17.82
CA PRO A 202 22.55 -10.57 17.73
C PRO A 202 22.12 -11.25 19.04
N SER A 203 22.53 -10.71 20.19
CA SER A 203 22.21 -11.24 21.52
C SER A 203 20.90 -10.73 22.10
N ASP A 204 20.33 -9.65 21.54
CA ASP A 204 19.14 -9.00 22.06
C ASP A 204 17.87 -9.43 21.31
N HIS A 205 16.74 -9.04 21.89
CA HIS A 205 15.45 -9.14 21.25
C HIS A 205 14.59 -7.92 21.58
N VAL A 206 13.57 -7.71 20.77
CA VAL A 206 12.55 -6.68 20.97
C VAL A 206 11.20 -7.35 21.10
N GLU A 207 10.48 -7.05 22.18
CA GLU A 207 9.08 -7.44 22.33
C GLU A 207 8.15 -6.34 21.84
N GLY A 208 7.01 -6.76 21.29
CA GLY A 208 5.99 -5.86 20.79
C GLY A 208 4.69 -6.57 20.46
N LEU A 209 3.79 -5.87 19.78
CA LEU A 209 2.47 -6.37 19.39
C LEU A 209 2.38 -6.48 17.87
N VAL A 210 1.69 -7.51 17.39
CA VAL A 210 1.39 -7.72 15.97
C VAL A 210 -0.06 -7.40 15.69
N PHE A 211 -0.25 -6.55 14.69
CA PHE A 211 -1.52 -6.23 14.10
C PHE A 211 -1.56 -6.73 12.67
N THR A 212 -2.74 -6.99 12.14
CA THR A 212 -2.95 -7.12 10.69
C THR A 212 -3.52 -5.82 10.17
N VAL A 213 -2.88 -5.27 9.13
CA VAL A 213 -3.25 -3.99 8.53
C VAL A 213 -3.56 -4.19 7.05
N ARG A 214 -4.54 -3.44 6.54
CA ARG A 214 -4.81 -3.37 5.11
C ARG A 214 -3.90 -2.35 4.44
N TYR A 215 -3.92 -2.33 3.12
CA TYR A 215 -3.12 -1.41 2.32
C TYR A 215 -3.39 0.07 2.68
N GLU A 216 -4.65 0.45 2.92
CA GLU A 216 -5.03 1.83 3.26
C GLU A 216 -4.49 2.26 4.63
N ASP A 217 -4.51 1.34 5.60
CA ASP A 217 -3.91 1.53 6.91
C ASP A 217 -2.39 1.66 6.81
N GLN A 218 -1.75 0.84 5.97
CA GLN A 218 -0.31 0.92 5.71
C GLN A 218 0.09 2.27 5.11
N LEU A 219 -0.67 2.82 4.15
CA LEU A 219 -0.42 4.16 3.62
C LEU A 219 -0.54 5.23 4.72
N THR A 220 -1.42 5.02 5.68
CA THR A 220 -1.56 5.92 6.84
C THR A 220 -0.33 5.82 7.74
N LEU A 221 0.15 4.61 8.04
CA LEU A 221 1.41 4.40 8.74
C LEU A 221 2.58 5.05 8.01
N HIS A 222 2.71 4.90 6.68
CA HIS A 222 3.79 5.54 5.91
C HIS A 222 3.86 7.06 6.12
N ARG A 223 2.70 7.73 6.22
CA ARG A 223 2.64 9.17 6.51
C ARG A 223 3.08 9.50 7.95
N TYR A 224 2.61 8.72 8.93
CA TYR A 224 2.97 8.92 10.34
C TYR A 224 4.44 8.62 10.63
N GLU A 225 4.99 7.58 10.02
CA GLU A 225 6.39 7.16 10.17
C GLU A 225 7.34 8.01 9.32
N GLY A 226 6.81 8.88 8.44
CA GLY A 226 7.61 9.83 7.66
C GLY A 226 8.50 9.15 6.63
N ILE A 227 8.00 8.11 5.95
CA ILE A 227 8.74 7.37 4.91
C ILE A 227 9.25 8.30 3.81
N SER A 228 8.39 9.20 3.30
CA SER A 228 8.78 10.18 2.27
C SER A 228 9.80 11.22 2.74
N LYS A 229 9.99 11.37 4.06
CA LYS A 229 10.97 12.26 4.68
C LYS A 229 12.26 11.52 5.08
N GLY A 230 12.35 10.21 4.81
CA GLY A 230 13.50 9.38 5.17
C GLY A 230 13.69 9.21 6.68
N TYR A 231 12.64 9.38 7.48
CA TYR A 231 12.75 9.20 8.94
C TYR A 231 12.84 7.74 9.33
N TYR A 232 12.02 6.91 8.70
CA TYR A 232 12.01 5.47 8.81
C TYR A 232 11.89 4.86 7.41
N GLU A 233 12.24 3.59 7.32
CA GLU A 233 12.07 2.70 6.18
C GLU A 233 11.21 1.52 6.62
N CYS A 234 10.39 1.00 5.71
CA CYS A 234 9.55 -0.16 5.97
C CYS A 234 10.31 -1.42 5.53
N ARG A 235 10.61 -2.31 6.49
CA ARG A 235 11.25 -3.61 6.24
C ARG A 235 10.33 -4.75 6.62
N THR A 236 10.47 -5.88 5.94
CA THR A 236 9.82 -7.13 6.34
C THR A 236 10.82 -7.95 7.14
N LEU A 237 10.50 -8.24 8.41
CA LEU A 237 11.35 -9.01 9.31
C LEU A 237 10.57 -10.20 9.90
N PRO A 238 11.24 -11.35 10.12
CA PRO A 238 10.62 -12.49 10.77
C PRO A 238 10.48 -12.22 12.28
N VAL A 239 9.27 -12.36 12.80
CA VAL A 239 8.96 -12.24 14.23
C VAL A 239 8.34 -13.54 14.75
N LYS A 240 8.67 -13.89 15.99
CA LYS A 240 8.05 -15.02 16.67
C LYS A 240 6.78 -14.54 17.37
N LEU A 241 5.63 -14.79 16.75
CA LEU A 241 4.31 -14.38 17.21
C LEU A 241 3.71 -15.44 18.14
N THR A 242 3.25 -15.01 19.29
CA THR A 242 2.36 -15.75 20.18
C THR A 242 0.93 -15.26 19.95
N GLU A 243 0.14 -16.06 19.23
CA GLU A 243 -1.22 -15.67 18.84
C GLU A 243 -2.17 -15.60 20.02
N CYS A 244 -3.14 -14.71 19.93
CA CYS A 244 -4.20 -14.60 20.92
C CYS A 244 -5.26 -15.72 20.77
N VAL A 245 -5.80 -16.24 21.87
CA VAL A 245 -6.80 -17.34 21.92
C VAL A 245 -8.07 -17.00 21.16
N GLU A 246 -8.51 -15.73 21.22
CA GLU A 246 -9.72 -15.27 20.53
C GLU A 246 -9.50 -15.06 19.01
N GLY A 247 -8.29 -15.29 18.51
CA GLY A 247 -7.93 -15.06 17.11
C GLY A 247 -7.80 -13.57 16.78
N LEU A 248 -8.05 -13.23 15.51
CA LEU A 248 -7.97 -11.85 15.01
C LEU A 248 -9.20 -11.05 15.46
N SER A 249 -8.97 -10.08 16.34
CA SER A 249 -10.00 -9.18 16.85
C SER A 249 -9.76 -7.74 16.41
N LYS A 250 -10.82 -6.97 16.17
CA LYS A 250 -10.69 -5.56 15.80
C LYS A 250 -9.90 -4.79 16.89
N THR A 251 -8.88 -4.03 16.51
CA THR A 251 -8.02 -3.33 17.49
C THR A 251 -8.84 -2.40 18.40
N SER A 252 -9.83 -1.68 17.85
CA SER A 252 -10.72 -0.81 18.62
C SER A 252 -11.60 -1.57 19.62
N PHE A 253 -11.94 -2.82 19.33
CA PHE A 253 -12.71 -3.65 20.25
C PHE A 253 -11.87 -4.06 21.46
N ILE A 254 -10.63 -4.50 21.23
CA ILE A 254 -9.69 -4.84 22.31
C ILE A 254 -9.34 -3.60 23.14
N ALA A 255 -9.12 -2.44 22.50
CA ALA A 255 -8.90 -1.17 23.20
C ALA A 255 -10.03 -0.88 24.20
N ARG A 256 -11.29 -1.02 23.74
CA ARG A 256 -12.47 -0.80 24.60
C ARG A 256 -12.57 -1.81 25.74
N GLN A 257 -12.21 -3.07 25.52
CA GLN A 257 -12.20 -4.09 26.57
C GLN A 257 -11.17 -3.77 27.66
N LEU A 258 -9.94 -3.39 27.27
CA LEU A 258 -8.88 -2.99 28.20
C LEU A 258 -9.29 -1.77 29.03
N SER A 259 -9.84 -0.73 28.39
CA SER A 259 -10.34 0.46 29.10
C SER A 259 -11.49 0.15 30.06
N ALA A 260 -12.27 -0.91 29.79
CA ALA A 260 -13.33 -1.40 30.66
C ALA A 260 -12.84 -2.39 31.75
N GLY A 261 -11.53 -2.64 31.86
CA GLY A 261 -10.94 -3.50 32.88
C GLY A 261 -11.15 -5.01 32.66
N HIS A 262 -11.54 -5.43 31.45
CA HIS A 262 -11.69 -6.85 31.15
C HIS A 262 -10.31 -7.52 31.05
N ALA A 263 -10.25 -8.81 31.42
CA ALA A 263 -9.04 -9.59 31.30
C ALA A 263 -8.57 -9.63 29.83
N PRO A 264 -7.25 -9.53 29.60
CA PRO A 264 -6.71 -9.60 28.26
C PRO A 264 -6.96 -10.99 27.66
N PRO A 265 -7.16 -11.08 26.35
CA PRO A 265 -7.42 -12.36 25.72
C PRO A 265 -6.15 -13.24 25.78
N GLY A 266 -6.34 -14.52 26.10
CA GLY A 266 -5.24 -15.44 26.43
C GLY A 266 -4.26 -15.68 25.27
N ALA A 267 -3.16 -16.39 25.53
CA ALA A 267 -2.12 -16.70 24.54
C ALA A 267 -2.15 -18.17 24.07
N THR A 268 -1.87 -18.41 22.79
CA THR A 268 -1.76 -19.74 22.17
C THR A 268 -0.39 -19.96 21.52
N ARG A 269 -0.30 -20.88 20.55
CA ARG A 269 0.94 -21.41 19.97
C ARG A 269 1.83 -20.31 19.39
N ALA A 270 3.14 -20.45 19.57
CA ALA A 270 4.12 -19.58 18.93
C ALA A 270 4.34 -19.99 17.46
N VAL A 271 4.29 -19.04 16.54
CA VAL A 271 4.52 -19.22 15.10
C VAL A 271 5.45 -18.13 14.57
N ASP A 272 6.34 -18.49 13.64
CA ASP A 272 7.18 -17.51 12.95
C ASP A 272 6.39 -16.88 11.79
N VAL A 273 6.39 -15.55 11.71
CA VAL A 273 5.65 -14.79 10.70
C VAL A 273 6.47 -13.62 10.20
N ASP A 274 6.35 -13.32 8.91
CA ASP A 274 6.90 -12.09 8.35
C ASP A 274 6.00 -10.90 8.70
N ALA A 275 6.61 -9.84 9.24
CA ALA A 275 5.92 -8.62 9.63
C ALA A 275 6.63 -7.38 9.11
N LEU A 276 5.83 -6.39 8.71
CA LEU A 276 6.29 -5.03 8.44
C LEU A 276 6.79 -4.39 9.73
N VAL A 277 7.98 -3.80 9.66
CA VAL A 277 8.66 -3.11 10.76
C VAL A 277 9.19 -1.79 10.23
N TYR A 278 8.86 -0.70 10.93
CA TYR A 278 9.42 0.62 10.62
C TYR A 278 10.68 0.82 11.45
N VAL A 279 11.81 0.88 10.76
CA VAL A 279 13.15 1.03 11.37
C VAL A 279 13.87 2.19 10.70
N SER A 280 14.78 2.86 11.40
CA SER A 280 15.64 3.87 10.81
C SER A 280 17.06 3.35 10.70
N SER A 281 17.60 3.29 9.47
CA SER A 281 19.01 3.01 9.20
C SER A 281 19.90 4.25 9.34
N THR A 282 19.29 5.44 9.32
CA THR A 282 19.98 6.73 9.47
C THR A 282 20.13 7.13 10.93
N TYR A 283 19.07 7.01 11.73
CA TYR A 283 19.03 7.48 13.12
C TYR A 283 19.27 6.32 14.10
N VAL A 284 20.54 5.91 14.20
CA VAL A 284 20.99 4.72 14.95
C VAL A 284 21.80 5.07 16.19
N THR A 285 21.94 6.35 16.56
CA THR A 285 22.68 6.77 17.75
C THR A 285 21.77 6.88 18.97
N ASP A 286 22.15 6.32 20.11
CA ASP A 286 21.33 6.40 21.33
C ASP A 286 21.16 7.87 21.79
N GLY A 287 19.93 8.24 22.12
CA GLY A 287 19.53 9.60 22.51
C GLY A 287 18.56 9.62 23.69
N ARG A 288 18.04 10.82 24.00
CA ARG A 288 17.07 11.02 25.10
C ARG A 288 15.66 11.15 24.55
N ILE A 289 14.71 10.48 25.18
CA ILE A 289 13.31 10.52 24.74
C ILE A 289 12.72 11.92 24.93
N ARG A 290 11.89 12.35 23.98
CA ARG A 290 11.14 13.61 24.10
C ARG A 290 10.00 13.43 25.12
N ALA A 291 9.76 14.44 25.95
CA ALA A 291 8.78 14.36 27.03
C ALA A 291 7.35 14.06 26.52
N GLU A 292 6.94 14.74 25.46
CA GLU A 292 5.64 14.53 24.80
C GLU A 292 5.51 13.14 24.16
N TYR A 293 6.64 12.55 23.72
CA TYR A 293 6.65 11.21 23.16
C TYR A 293 6.66 10.15 24.26
N ALA A 294 7.29 10.44 25.41
CA ALA A 294 7.33 9.56 26.56
C ALA A 294 5.93 9.27 27.10
N GLU A 295 5.01 10.25 27.15
CA GLU A 295 3.63 10.02 27.59
C GLU A 295 2.90 9.00 26.69
N ARG A 296 3.09 9.10 25.37
CA ARG A 296 2.51 8.14 24.43
C ARG A 296 3.13 6.75 24.58
N MET A 297 4.42 6.68 24.87
CA MET A 297 5.10 5.42 25.16
C MET A 297 4.62 4.77 26.45
N LYS A 298 4.32 5.53 27.51
CA LYS A 298 3.76 4.99 28.76
C LYS A 298 2.44 4.27 28.53
N LEU A 299 1.53 4.89 27.78
CA LEU A 299 0.25 4.27 27.40
C LEU A 299 0.47 2.99 26.60
N GLY A 300 1.39 3.02 25.62
CA GLY A 300 1.73 1.83 24.84
C GLY A 300 2.38 0.71 25.66
N ILE A 301 3.23 1.04 26.63
CA ILE A 301 3.84 0.04 27.53
C ILE A 301 2.75 -0.61 28.40
N ALA A 302 1.80 0.16 28.93
CA ALA A 302 0.72 -0.36 29.74
C ALA A 302 -0.15 -1.36 28.95
N ASP A 303 -0.57 -0.99 27.74
CA ASP A 303 -1.30 -1.88 26.83
C ASP A 303 -0.49 -3.12 26.44
N GLY A 304 0.80 -2.91 26.13
CA GLY A 304 1.73 -3.99 25.78
C GLY A 304 1.83 -5.04 26.88
N VAL A 305 2.01 -4.61 28.14
CA VAL A 305 2.07 -5.51 29.31
C VAL A 305 0.74 -6.21 29.52
N ALA A 306 -0.38 -5.49 29.42
CA ALA A 306 -1.71 -6.09 29.51
C ALA A 306 -1.90 -7.18 28.44
N LEU A 307 -1.33 -7.01 27.25
CA LEU A 307 -1.43 -7.95 26.13
C LEU A 307 -0.28 -8.97 26.06
N GLY A 308 0.50 -9.10 27.14
CA GLY A 308 1.44 -10.20 27.34
C GLY A 308 2.92 -9.88 27.10
N MET A 309 3.28 -8.62 26.78
CA MET A 309 4.69 -8.19 26.87
C MET A 309 5.22 -8.43 28.28
N SER A 310 6.45 -8.92 28.36
CA SER A 310 7.09 -9.27 29.61
C SER A 310 7.32 -8.00 30.44
N PRO A 311 6.81 -7.96 31.69
CA PRO A 311 7.12 -6.87 32.62
C PRO A 311 8.62 -6.75 32.93
N GLU A 312 9.40 -7.83 32.76
CA GLU A 312 10.86 -7.78 32.89
C GLU A 312 11.49 -7.05 31.70
N TYR A 313 11.03 -7.35 30.48
CA TYR A 313 11.49 -6.69 29.27
C TYR A 313 11.20 -5.18 29.32
N THR A 314 9.97 -4.79 29.68
CA THR A 314 9.58 -3.37 29.75
C THR A 314 10.37 -2.62 30.81
N ARG A 315 10.53 -3.18 32.01
CA ARG A 315 11.33 -2.59 33.10
C ARG A 315 12.80 -2.41 32.74
N ARG A 316 13.35 -3.33 31.96
CA ARG A 316 14.76 -3.30 31.57
C ARG A 316 15.04 -2.33 30.42
N TYR A 317 14.17 -2.32 29.39
CA TYR A 317 14.49 -1.64 28.13
C TYR A 317 13.62 -0.42 27.81
N LEU A 318 12.39 -0.32 28.32
CA LEU A 318 11.45 0.74 27.94
C LEU A 318 11.21 1.76 29.06
N GLU A 319 10.85 1.28 30.25
CA GLU A 319 10.49 2.09 31.41
C GLU A 319 11.57 3.06 31.88
N PRO A 320 12.89 2.74 31.84
CA PRO A 320 13.94 3.66 32.23
C PRO A 320 13.99 4.95 31.38
N HIS A 321 13.46 4.90 30.15
CA HIS A 321 13.42 6.06 29.27
C HIS A 321 12.21 6.94 29.53
N VAL A 322 11.05 6.36 29.89
CA VAL A 322 9.78 7.09 30.03
C VAL A 322 9.48 7.55 31.45
N THR A 323 10.13 6.97 32.45
CA THR A 323 9.97 7.40 33.84
C THR A 323 10.91 8.58 34.13
N PRO A 324 10.43 9.69 34.71
CA PRO A 324 11.31 10.76 35.13
C PRO A 324 12.26 10.21 36.20
N SER A 325 13.56 10.29 35.95
CA SER A 325 14.57 10.04 36.97
C SER A 325 14.28 10.95 38.17
N LYS A 326 13.99 10.38 39.35
CA LYS A 326 13.85 11.16 40.58
C LYS A 326 15.08 12.07 40.71
N PRO A 327 14.91 13.39 40.84
CA PRO A 327 16.05 14.24 41.15
C PRO A 327 16.52 13.91 42.57
N GLY A 328 17.74 13.38 42.71
CA GLY A 328 18.47 13.41 43.97
C GLY A 328 18.34 12.20 44.91
N GLY A 329 18.46 10.97 44.41
CA GLY A 329 18.97 9.87 45.25
C GLY A 329 20.49 9.91 45.25
N ARG A 330 21.12 10.53 46.25
CA ARG A 330 22.58 10.48 46.43
C ARG A 330 23.03 9.01 46.38
N LEU A 331 23.82 8.65 45.38
CA LEU A 331 24.69 7.47 45.44
C LEU A 331 25.67 7.71 46.59
N GLY A 332 25.32 7.21 47.77
CA GLY A 332 26.25 7.03 48.86
C GLY A 332 27.34 6.08 48.38
N GLY A 333 28.53 6.64 48.12
CA GLY A 333 29.71 5.87 47.80
C GLY A 333 30.05 4.94 48.97
N LEU A 334 29.65 3.67 48.86
CA LEU A 334 30.33 2.57 49.53
C LEU A 334 31.67 2.36 48.80
N PHE A 335 32.68 3.15 49.16
CA PHE A 335 34.06 2.69 49.07
C PHE A 335 34.55 2.39 50.48
N GLY A 336 34.61 1.10 50.75
CA GLY A 336 35.10 0.53 51.99
C GLY A 336 36.54 0.95 52.28
N ARG A 337 36.75 1.21 53.57
CA ARG A 337 38.02 1.37 54.27
C ARG A 337 39.14 0.47 53.72
N ARG A 338 40.29 1.07 53.40
CA ARG A 338 41.59 0.43 53.62
C ARG A 338 42.42 1.27 54.58
N ARG A 339 42.48 0.79 55.83
CA ARG A 339 43.51 1.17 56.81
C ARG A 339 44.89 0.82 56.23
N ARG A 340 45.80 1.79 56.15
CA ARG A 340 47.24 1.53 56.19
C ARG A 340 47.79 2.11 57.49
N ARG A 341 47.92 1.26 58.50
CA ARG A 341 48.94 1.41 59.55
C ARG A 341 50.15 0.63 59.06
N GLY A 342 51.28 1.31 58.91
CA GLY A 342 52.59 0.71 58.67
C GLY A 342 53.63 1.59 59.34
N ARG A 343 53.89 1.32 60.62
CA ARG A 343 55.07 1.77 61.38
C ARG A 343 55.82 0.49 61.74
N LEU A 344 57.11 0.42 61.41
CA LEU A 344 58.22 -0.34 62.00
C LEU A 344 59.44 0.02 61.10
N ALA A 345 60.29 0.97 61.49
CA ALA A 345 61.47 0.84 62.36
C ALA A 345 62.62 0.03 61.73
N SER A 346 63.76 0.69 61.43
CA SER A 346 65.10 0.34 61.96
C SER A 346 66.22 1.07 61.20
N SER A 347 67.19 1.54 62.00
CA SER A 347 68.53 2.10 61.70
C SER A 347 68.61 3.59 61.42
#